data_AF-A0ABD0NVX3-F1
#
_entry.id   AF-A0ABD0NVX3-F1
#
_cell.length_a   1.000
_cell.length_b   1.000
_cell.length_c   1.000
_cell.angle_alpha   90.00
_cell.angle_beta   90.00
_cell.angle_gamma   90.00
#
_symmetry.space_group_name_H-M   'P 1'
#
loop_
_entity.id
_entity.type
_entity.pdbx_description
1 polymer ?
#
loop_
_entity_poly.entity_id
_entity_poly.type
_entity_poly.pdbx_seq_one_letter_code
_entity_poly.pdbx_strand_id
1 'polypeptide(L)' 'FEKSRIYTFIGEVVVSVNPYKHLDIYGKEVIEDYRGRELYENPPHLYAVADAAYKAMKRRAKDTCIVIS' A
#
# COMPACT_ATOMS: atom_id res chain seq x y z
N PHE A 1 -18.21 -1.74 -11.14
CA PHE A 1 -17.59 -1.24 -9.90
C PHE A 1 -18.10 -2.02 -8.69
N GLU A 2 -17.92 -3.35 -8.67
CA GLU A 2 -18.70 -4.23 -7.78
C GLU A 2 -18.08 -4.53 -6.41
N LYS A 3 -16.90 -3.99 -6.06
CA LYS A 3 -16.21 -4.39 -4.81
C LYS A 3 -15.65 -3.26 -3.94
N SER A 4 -15.91 -1.99 -4.21
CA SER A 4 -15.33 -0.86 -3.44
C SER A 4 -13.78 -0.94 -3.27
N ARG A 5 -13.10 -1.74 -4.10
CA ARG A 5 -11.65 -1.91 -4.09
C ARG A 5 -11.07 -0.82 -4.95
N ILE A 6 -10.53 0.21 -4.31
CA ILE A 6 -9.87 1.31 -5.00
C ILE A 6 -8.42 0.99 -5.36
N TYR A 7 -7.82 -0.02 -4.76
CA TYR A 7 -6.43 -0.42 -4.98
C TYR A 7 -6.36 -1.79 -5.65
N THR A 8 -5.42 -1.95 -6.58
CA THR A 8 -5.07 -3.22 -7.23
C THR A 8 -3.57 -3.29 -7.44
N PHE A 9 -2.93 -4.41 -7.08
CA PHE A 9 -1.51 -4.61 -7.37
C PHE A 9 -1.29 -5.02 -8.83
N ILE A 10 -0.27 -4.44 -9.44
CA ILE A 10 0.28 -4.83 -10.74
C ILE A 10 1.80 -4.96 -10.54
N GLY A 11 2.23 -6.15 -10.12
CA GLY A 11 3.62 -6.38 -9.71
C GLY A 11 4.00 -5.52 -8.51
N GLU A 12 5.10 -4.79 -8.62
CA GLU A 12 5.60 -3.87 -7.58
C GLU A 12 4.86 -2.51 -7.54
N VAL A 13 3.87 -2.31 -8.42
CA VAL A 13 3.09 -1.07 -8.51
C VAL A 13 1.68 -1.28 -7.96
N VAL A 14 1.12 -0.27 -7.31
CA VAL A 14 -0.31 -0.25 -6.94
C VAL A 14 -1.05 0.74 -7.84
N VAL A 15 -2.09 0.25 -8.52
CA VAL A 15 -3.03 1.10 -9.24
C VAL A 15 -4.13 1.51 -8.29
N SER A 16 -4.40 2.82 -8.21
CA SER A 16 -5.47 3.38 -7.40
C SER A 16 -6.53 4.05 -8.27
N VAL A 17 -7.80 3.90 -7.90
CA VAL A 17 -8.94 4.58 -8.53
C VAL A 17 -9.55 5.52 -7.51
N ASN A 18 -9.54 6.82 -7.79
CA ASN A 18 -10.06 7.82 -6.85
C ASN A 18 -11.59 7.63 -6.67
N PRO A 19 -12.06 7.32 -5.45
CA PRO A 19 -13.48 7.11 -5.18
C PRO A 19 -14.26 8.42 -5.00
N TYR A 20 -13.59 9.59 -4.97
CA TYR A 20 -14.16 10.92 -4.72
C TYR A 20 -14.99 11.01 -3.43
N LYS A 21 -14.70 10.14 -2.46
CA LYS A 21 -15.34 10.09 -1.13
C LYS A 21 -14.33 9.63 -0.09
N HIS A 22 -14.60 9.95 1.17
CA HIS A 22 -13.85 9.38 2.28
C HIS A 22 -14.14 7.87 2.40
N LEU A 23 -13.09 7.12 2.71
CA LEU A 23 -13.14 5.68 2.97
C LEU A 23 -12.50 5.42 4.33
N ASP A 24 -13.11 4.56 5.13
CA ASP A 24 -12.63 4.20 6.48
C ASP A 24 -11.48 3.16 6.47
N ILE A 25 -10.69 3.14 5.40
CA ILE A 25 -9.57 2.19 5.20
C ILE A 25 -8.23 2.70 5.70
N TYR A 26 -8.18 3.94 6.20
CA TYR A 26 -6.96 4.60 6.68
C TYR A 26 -6.85 4.64 8.21
N GLY A 27 -7.58 3.77 8.91
CA GLY A 27 -7.56 3.66 10.37
C GLY A 27 -6.24 3.11 10.91
N LYS A 28 -5.97 3.34 12.20
CA LYS A 28 -4.76 2.83 12.88
C LYS A 28 -4.68 1.30 12.89
N GLU A 29 -5.82 0.65 13.03
CA GLU A 29 -5.99 -0.80 12.95
C GLU A 29 -5.48 -1.35 11.61
N VAL A 30 -5.83 -0.70 10.50
CA VAL A 30 -5.31 -1.07 9.17
C VAL A 30 -3.81 -0.82 9.06
N ILE A 31 -3.26 0.20 9.70
CA ILE A 31 -1.80 0.42 9.70
C ILE A 31 -1.08 -0.75 10.38
N GLU A 32 -1.55 -1.18 11.54
CA GLU A 32 -0.95 -2.29 12.28
C GLU A 32 -1.08 -3.62 11.53
N ASP A 33 -2.19 -3.85 10.83
CA ASP A 33 -2.37 -5.06 10.01
C ASP A 33 -1.36 -5.16 8.86
N TYR A 34 -0.93 -4.03 8.30
CA TYR A 34 0.00 -3.99 7.17
C TYR A 34 1.47 -3.84 7.58
N ARG A 35 1.72 -3.48 8.83
CA ARG A 35 3.07 -3.27 9.34
C ARG A 35 3.83 -4.60 9.39
N GLY A 36 5.01 -4.65 8.78
CA GLY A 36 5.86 -5.85 8.84
C GLY A 36 5.38 -7.01 7.97
N ARG A 37 4.28 -6.88 7.21
CA ARG A 37 3.77 -7.92 6.29
C ARG A 37 4.39 -7.87 4.90
N GLU A 38 4.32 -8.97 4.15
CA GLU A 38 4.76 -8.99 2.75
C GLU A 38 3.69 -8.38 1.82
N LEU A 39 4.13 -7.85 0.66
CA LEU A 39 3.28 -7.09 -0.28
C LEU A 39 2.03 -7.87 -0.72
N TYR A 40 2.11 -9.19 -0.81
CA TYR A 40 1.03 -10.07 -1.28
C TYR A 40 0.30 -10.84 -0.16
N GLU A 41 0.69 -10.61 1.10
CA GLU A 41 0.04 -11.26 2.25
C GLU A 41 -1.33 -10.62 2.54
N ASN A 42 -1.41 -9.30 2.36
CA ASN A 42 -2.61 -8.50 2.58
C ASN A 42 -3.23 -8.02 1.27
N PRO A 43 -4.52 -7.63 1.27
CA PRO A 43 -5.17 -7.07 0.08
C PRO A 43 -4.49 -5.76 -0.38
N PRO A 44 -4.66 -5.36 -1.64
CA PRO A 44 -3.99 -4.20 -2.19
C PRO A 44 -4.27 -2.93 -1.38
N HIS A 45 -3.21 -2.29 -0.92
CA HIS A 45 -3.30 -1.07 -0.14
C HIS A 45 -2.01 -0.25 -0.22
N LEU A 46 -2.14 1.07 -0.04
CA LEU A 46 -0.99 1.98 -0.02
C LEU A 46 0.02 1.64 1.10
N TYR A 47 -0.47 1.16 2.25
CA TYR A 47 0.38 0.79 3.38
C TYR A 47 1.32 -0.38 3.09
N ALA A 48 0.90 -1.32 2.23
CA ALA A 48 1.78 -2.41 1.80
C ALA A 48 2.99 -1.89 1.01
N VAL A 49 2.76 -0.91 0.11
CA VAL A 49 3.82 -0.27 -0.68
C VAL A 49 4.75 0.54 0.21
N ALA A 50 4.19 1.27 1.18
CA ALA A 50 4.97 2.04 2.14
C ALA A 50 5.84 1.14 3.04
N ASP A 51 5.31 0.04 3.56
CA ASP A 51 6.07 -0.93 4.38
C ASP A 51 7.17 -1.60 3.54
N ALA A 52 6.86 -1.97 2.29
CA ALA A 52 7.86 -2.53 1.36
C ALA A 52 8.99 -1.53 1.06
N ALA A 53 8.67 -0.26 0.79
CA ALA A 53 9.66 0.79 0.60
C ALA A 53 10.52 0.99 1.86
N TYR A 54 9.90 1.05 3.04
CA TYR A 54 10.59 1.17 4.31
C TYR A 54 11.55 0.00 4.58
N LYS A 55 11.09 -1.25 4.36
CA LYS A 55 11.93 -2.45 4.46
C LYS A 55 13.07 -2.44 3.45
N ALA A 56 12.81 -2.00 2.22
CA ALA A 56 13.84 -1.90 1.19
C ALA A 56 14.92 -0.88 1.59
N MET A 57 14.54 0.29 2.12
CA MET A 57 15.48 1.27 2.68
C MET A 57 16.31 0.67 3.80
N LYS A 58 15.66 0.02 4.79
CA LYS A 58 16.34 -0.58 5.94
C LYS A 58 17.29 -1.71 5.55
N ARG A 59 16.89 -2.56 4.60
CA ARG A 59 17.69 -3.73 4.17
C ARG A 59 18.86 -3.35 3.26
N ARG A 60 18.66 -2.36 2.38
CA ARG A 60 19.66 -1.96 1.38
C ARG A 60 20.49 -0.75 1.81
N ALA A 61 20.15 -0.10 2.94
CA ALA A 61 20.74 1.15 3.41
C ALA A 61 20.84 2.21 2.30
N LYS A 62 19.79 2.29 1.46
CA LYS A 62 19.72 3.16 0.30
C LYS A 62 18.35 3.83 0.26
N ASP A 63 18.33 5.09 -0.12
CA ASP A 63 17.10 5.87 -0.25
C ASP A 63 16.17 5.26 -1.31
N THR A 64 14.88 5.22 -1.00
CA THR A 64 13.82 4.81 -1.93
C THR A 64 12.85 5.96 -2.12
N CYS A 65 12.27 6.08 -3.32
CA CYS A 65 11.19 7.00 -3.60
C CYS A 65 9.90 6.25 -3.96
N ILE A 66 8.77 6.88 -3.67
CA ILE A 66 7.46 6.47 -4.17
C ILE A 66 6.99 7.57 -5.12
N VAL A 67 6.68 7.20 -6.35
CA VAL A 67 6.16 8.13 -7.36
C VAL A 67 4.66 7.87 -7.51
N ILE A 68 3.87 8.93 -7.40
CA ILE A 68 2.42 8.92 -7.61
C ILE A 68 2.14 9.70 -8.89
N SER A 69 1.42 9.08 -9.84
CA SER A 69 1.04 9.68 -11.13
C SER A 69 -0.46 9.60 -11.35
#